data_AF-A0A432H759-F1
#
_entry.id   AF-A0A432H759-F1
#
_cell.length_a   1.000
_cell.length_b   1.000
_cell.length_c   1.000
_cell.angle_alpha   90.00
_cell.angle_beta   90.00
_cell.angle_gamma   90.00
#
_symmetry.space_group_name_H-M   'P 1'
#
loop_
_entity.id
_entity.type
_entity.pdbx_description
1 polymer ?
#
loop_
_entity_poly.entity_id
_entity_poly.type
_entity_poly.pdbx_seq_one_letter_code
_entity_poly.pdbx_strand_id
1 'polypeptide(L)' 'QSEVAQTAVFLASEASSGITGQVIYVDCGYSIMAN' A
#
# COMPACT_ATOMS: atom_id res chain seq x y z
N GLN A 1 0.33 -7.97 -10.44
CA GLN A 1 -1.03 -7.70 -9.93
C GLN A 1 -1.24 -8.20 -8.50
N SER A 2 -0.74 -9.39 -8.13
CA SER A 2 -0.90 -9.97 -6.78
C SER A 2 -0.53 -9.01 -5.64
N GLU A 3 0.61 -8.33 -5.73
CA GLU A 3 1.11 -7.46 -4.65
C GLU A 3 0.13 -6.32 -4.34
N VAL A 4 -0.37 -5.62 -5.38
CA VAL A 4 -1.36 -4.56 -5.23
C VAL A 4 -2.67 -5.09 -4.63
N ALA A 5 -3.14 -6.25 -5.09
CA ALA A 5 -4.36 -6.87 -4.56
C ALA A 5 -4.22 -7.30 -3.09
N GLN A 6 -3.06 -7.86 -2.72
CA GLN A 6 -2.77 -8.24 -1.34
C GLN A 6 -2.69 -7.02 -0.43
N THR A 7 -2.08 -5.92 -0.88
CA THR A 7 -2.08 -4.65 -0.13
C THR A 7 -3.50 -4.12 0.04
N ALA A 8 -4.34 -4.17 -1.00
CA ALA A 8 -5.74 -3.75 -0.89
C ALA A 8 -6.53 -4.61 0.11
N VAL A 9 -6.35 -5.94 0.08
CA VAL A 9 -6.98 -6.86 1.05
C VAL A 9 -6.50 -6.58 2.47
N PHE A 10 -5.22 -6.30 2.68
CA PHE A 10 -4.69 -5.92 3.99
C PHE A 10 -5.35 -4.62 4.49
N LEU A 11 -5.40 -3.57 3.65
CA LEU A 11 -6.00 -2.27 4.01
C LEU A 11 -7.53 -2.32 4.21
N ALA A 12 -8.20 -3.34 3.65
CA ALA A 12 -9.62 -3.58 3.89
C ALA A 12 -9.90 -4.45 5.13
N SER A 13 -8.86 -4.93 5.82
CA SER A 13 -8.96 -5.85 6.96
C SER A 13 -8.74 -5.15 8.30
N GLU A 14 -9.21 -5.78 9.38
CA GLU A 14 -8.98 -5.34 10.78
C GLU A 14 -7.49 -5.19 11.15
N ALA A 15 -6.60 -5.93 10.45
CA ALA A 15 -5.16 -5.84 10.65
C ALA A 15 -4.58 -4.46 10.32
N SER A 16 -5.33 -3.64 9.59
CA SER A 16 -4.97 -2.27 9.22
C SER A 16 -5.76 -1.19 9.98
N SER A 17 -6.49 -1.54 11.03
CA SER A 17 -7.38 -0.63 11.79
C SER A 17 -6.73 0.68 12.28
N GLY A 18 -5.40 0.70 12.46
CA GLY A 18 -4.63 1.89 12.82
C GLY A 18 -4.21 2.79 11.64
N ILE A 19 -4.51 2.42 10.40
CA ILE A 19 -4.05 3.11 9.19
C ILE A 19 -5.22 3.88 8.58
N THR A 20 -5.18 5.21 8.66
CA THR A 20 -6.21 6.10 8.11
C THR A 20 -5.59 7.37 7.51
N GLY A 21 -6.24 7.93 6.49
CA GLY A 21 -5.81 9.16 5.82
C GLY A 21 -4.46 9.06 5.08
N GLN A 22 -3.96 7.84 4.83
CA GLN A 22 -2.67 7.60 4.17
C GLN A 22 -2.85 7.17 2.71
N VAL A 23 -1.86 7.50 1.88
CA VAL A 23 -1.70 6.94 0.53
C VAL A 23 -0.49 6.00 0.56
N ILE A 24 -0.74 4.71 0.32
CA ILE A 24 0.31 3.67 0.30
C ILE A 24 0.70 3.39 -1.15
N TYR A 25 1.97 3.63 -1.48
CA TYR A 25 2.53 3.32 -2.80
C TYR A 25 2.94 1.84 -2.87
N VAL A 26 2.54 1.17 -3.96
CA VAL A 26 2.91 -0.21 -4.27
C VAL A 26 3.55 -0.22 -5.66
N ASP A 27 4.77 0.31 -5.73
CA ASP A 27 5.43 0.68 -6.99
C ASP A 27 6.93 0.33 -7.01
N CYS A 28 7.37 -0.55 -6.11
CA CYS A 28 8.78 -0.94 -5.96
C CYS A 28 9.74 0.25 -5.73
N GLY A 29 9.26 1.35 -5.11
CA GLY A 29 10.07 2.53 -4.81
C GLY A 29 10.20 3.51 -5.96
N TYR A 30 9.39 3.37 -7.02
CA TYR A 30 9.41 4.27 -8.17
C TYR A 30 9.17 5.73 -7.77
N SER A 31 8.22 6.00 -6.87
CA SER A 31 7.83 7.35 -6.46
C SER A 31 8.91 8.10 -5.66
N ILE A 32 9.95 7.41 -5.16
CA ILE A 32 11.06 8.01 -4.41
C ILE A 32 12.41 7.93 -5.13
N MET A 33 12.45 7.37 -6.33
CA MET A 33 13.68 7.39 -7.12
C MET A 33 14.01 8.84 -7.51
N ALA A 34 15.18 9.30 -7.11
CA ALA A 34 15.77 10.54 -7.59
C ALA A 34 16.73 10.18 -8.73
N ASN A 35 16.32 10.44 -9.97
CA ASN A 35 17.16 10.34 -11.15
C ASN A 35 17.77 11.69 -11.53
#